data_AF-A0A973UW86-F1
#
_entry.id   AF-A0A973UW86-F1
#
_cell.length_a   1.000
_cell.length_b   1.000
_cell.length_c   1.000
_cell.angle_alpha   90.00
_cell.angle_beta   90.00
_cell.angle_gamma   90.00
#
_symmetry.space_group_name_H-M   'P 1'
#
loop_
_entity.id
_entity.type
_entity.pdbx_description
1 polymer ?
#
loop_
_entity_poly.entity_id
_entity_poly.type
_entity_poly.pdbx_seq_one_letter_code
_entity_poly.pdbx_strand_id
1 'polypeptide(L)'
;MPFRERTVSRLVRLVAGLALYGASIQFGIAAGLGNHPWSVLDQGIAARTGLSIGTVVVLVAGAVLLCWIPLRQRPGLGTIANMLLIGPFLDLTAVVLPTPDTLVARVAYMVIGIVLCAAATGLYIGAHFGPGPRDGLMTGLAKRGMSIRLGRTLIEIGVVVAGILLGGTFGVGTILFAVTIGPLAQVFIPLFAVRRT
;
A
#
# COMPACT_ATOMS: atom_id res chain seq x y z
N MET A 1 18.92 -19.67 -22.35
CA MET A 1 18.12 -19.65 -21.10
C MET A 1 17.48 -18.27 -20.79
N PRO A 2 16.81 -17.58 -21.74
CA PRO A 2 16.35 -16.21 -21.53
C PRO A 2 15.05 -16.07 -20.69
N PHE A 3 14.31 -17.16 -20.44
CA PHE A 3 13.02 -17.10 -19.73
C PHE A 3 13.17 -17.08 -18.21
N ARG A 4 14.12 -17.85 -17.66
CA ARG A 4 14.36 -17.97 -16.20
C ARG A 4 14.93 -16.67 -15.62
N GLU A 5 15.85 -16.04 -16.32
CA GLU A 5 16.44 -14.73 -15.95
C GLU A 5 15.39 -13.61 -15.91
N ARG A 6 14.43 -13.62 -16.85
CA ARG A 6 13.30 -12.65 -16.84
C ARG A 6 12.37 -12.85 -15.65
N THR A 7 12.09 -14.09 -15.26
CA THR A 7 11.24 -14.38 -14.10
C THR A 7 11.92 -13.97 -12.79
N VAL A 8 13.22 -14.26 -12.62
CA VAL A 8 13.98 -13.84 -11.44
C VAL A 8 14.03 -12.32 -11.35
N SER A 9 14.32 -11.62 -12.45
CA SER A 9 14.32 -10.14 -12.47
C SER A 9 12.97 -9.55 -12.05
N ARG A 10 11.86 -10.13 -12.53
CA ARG A 10 10.51 -9.69 -12.14
C ARG A 10 10.23 -9.98 -10.66
N LEU A 11 10.67 -11.11 -10.12
CA LEU A 11 10.50 -11.45 -8.70
C LEU A 11 11.29 -10.50 -7.80
N VAL A 12 12.53 -10.17 -8.18
CA VAL A 12 13.35 -9.19 -7.46
C VAL A 12 12.65 -7.83 -7.46
N ARG A 13 12.10 -7.38 -8.59
CA ARG A 13 11.33 -6.13 -8.67
C ARG A 13 10.07 -6.15 -7.79
N LEU A 14 9.36 -7.29 -7.76
CA LEU A 14 8.21 -7.47 -6.88
C LEU A 14 8.62 -7.31 -5.41
N VAL A 15 9.60 -8.07 -4.95
CA VAL A 15 10.04 -8.04 -3.54
C VAL A 15 10.61 -6.67 -3.17
N ALA A 16 11.44 -6.07 -4.03
CA ALA A 16 11.98 -4.72 -3.81
C ALA A 16 10.87 -3.67 -3.77
N GLY A 17 9.88 -3.76 -4.66
CA GLY A 17 8.71 -2.89 -4.65
C GLY A 17 7.92 -3.02 -3.36
N LEU A 18 7.69 -4.25 -2.86
CA LEU A 18 6.97 -4.48 -1.60
C LEU A 18 7.75 -4.02 -0.37
N ALA A 19 9.08 -4.15 -0.38
CA ALA A 19 9.95 -3.62 0.66
C ALA A 19 9.90 -2.10 0.73
N LEU A 20 10.01 -1.44 -0.44
CA LEU A 20 9.84 0.02 -0.53
C LEU A 20 8.44 0.46 -0.13
N TYR A 21 7.42 -0.36 -0.43
CA TYR A 21 6.05 -0.08 0.00
C TYR A 21 5.93 -0.09 1.53
N GLY A 22 6.42 -1.15 2.20
CA GLY A 22 6.45 -1.22 3.67
C GLY A 22 7.20 -0.04 4.29
N ALA A 23 8.38 0.29 3.73
CA ALA A 23 9.16 1.44 4.18
C ALA A 23 8.41 2.77 3.99
N SER A 24 7.74 2.95 2.84
CA SER A 24 6.96 4.15 2.53
C SER A 24 5.85 4.39 3.55
N ILE A 25 5.18 3.32 3.99
CA ILE A 25 4.18 3.38 5.04
C ILE A 25 4.83 3.85 6.34
N GLN A 26 5.95 3.26 6.73
CA GLN A 26 6.61 3.61 7.98
C GLN A 26 7.13 5.04 8.00
N PHE A 27 7.64 5.56 6.88
CA PHE A 27 7.97 6.99 6.75
C PHE A 27 6.76 7.88 7.04
N GLY A 28 5.59 7.56 6.50
CA GLY A 28 4.36 8.31 6.77
C GLY A 28 3.88 8.18 8.22
N ILE A 29 4.03 7.01 8.85
CA ILE A 29 3.71 6.81 10.28
C ILE A 29 4.65 7.63 11.16
N ALA A 30 5.96 7.52 10.95
CA ALA A 30 6.98 8.25 11.71
C ALA A 30 6.86 9.77 11.53
N ALA A 31 6.40 10.25 10.36
CA ALA A 31 6.07 11.66 10.17
C ALA A 31 4.95 12.13 11.11
N GLY A 32 3.98 11.27 11.46
CA GLY A 32 2.87 11.62 12.35
C GLY A 32 1.98 12.78 11.84
N LEU A 33 1.99 13.06 10.54
CA LEU A 33 1.19 14.14 9.91
C LEU A 33 -0.03 13.58 9.15
N GLY A 34 -0.33 12.30 9.33
CA GLY A 34 -1.25 11.54 8.50
C GLY A 34 -0.50 10.69 7.46
N ASN A 35 -1.18 9.66 6.95
CA ASN A 35 -0.64 8.72 5.97
C ASN A 35 -1.74 8.31 4.98
N HIS A 36 -1.46 7.41 4.05
CA HIS A 36 -2.44 6.91 3.10
C HIS A 36 -3.68 6.30 3.80
N PRO A 37 -4.87 6.34 3.16
CA PRO A 37 -6.16 6.00 3.76
C PRO A 37 -6.19 4.74 4.62
N TRP A 38 -5.61 3.66 4.10
CA TRP A 38 -5.61 2.36 4.79
C TRP A 38 -4.70 2.34 6.01
N SER A 39 -3.58 3.07 6.01
CA SER A 39 -2.76 3.20 7.22
C SER A 39 -3.48 3.90 8.36
N VAL A 40 -4.49 4.73 8.09
CA VAL A 40 -5.33 5.31 9.15
C VAL A 40 -6.10 4.19 9.85
N LEU A 41 -6.68 3.27 9.07
CA LEU A 41 -7.34 2.08 9.62
C LEU A 41 -6.35 1.16 10.35
N ASP A 42 -5.22 0.86 9.73
CA ASP A 42 -4.21 -0.06 10.29
C ASP A 42 -3.66 0.47 11.64
N GLN A 43 -3.39 1.77 11.74
CA GLN A 43 -3.01 2.43 13.00
C GLN A 43 -4.12 2.36 14.05
N GLY A 44 -5.38 2.62 13.66
CA GLY A 44 -6.52 2.57 14.57
C GLY A 44 -6.72 1.16 15.15
N ILE A 45 -6.65 0.12 14.32
CA ILE A 45 -6.76 -1.28 14.79
C ILE A 45 -5.57 -1.64 15.68
N ALA A 46 -4.34 -1.27 15.31
CA ALA A 46 -3.15 -1.52 16.12
C ALA A 46 -3.27 -0.88 17.51
N ALA A 47 -3.76 0.37 17.59
CA ALA A 47 -3.97 1.07 18.85
C ALA A 47 -4.99 0.39 19.78
N ARG A 48 -5.96 -0.36 19.22
CA ARG A 48 -7.00 -1.07 20.00
C ARG A 48 -6.64 -2.51 20.36
N THR A 49 -5.78 -3.13 19.57
CA THR A 49 -5.41 -4.56 19.73
C THR A 49 -4.07 -4.79 20.39
N GLY A 50 -3.19 -3.77 20.37
CA GLY A 50 -1.80 -3.90 20.83
C GLY A 50 -0.90 -4.67 19.86
N LEU A 51 -1.40 -5.07 18.70
CA LEU A 51 -0.60 -5.72 17.65
C LEU A 51 0.32 -4.71 16.95
N SER A 52 1.42 -5.19 16.37
CA SER A 52 2.25 -4.34 15.51
C SER A 52 1.44 -3.89 14.27
N ILE A 53 1.74 -2.68 13.77
CA ILE A 53 1.07 -2.16 12.59
C ILE A 53 1.31 -3.08 11.39
N GLY A 54 2.52 -3.63 11.23
CA GLY A 54 2.82 -4.61 10.19
C GLY A 54 1.93 -5.85 10.26
N THR A 55 1.70 -6.40 11.46
CA THR A 55 0.77 -7.53 11.65
C THR A 55 -0.66 -7.16 11.24
N VAL A 56 -1.13 -5.98 11.64
CA VAL A 56 -2.46 -5.49 11.26
C VAL A 56 -2.59 -5.34 9.75
N VAL A 57 -1.57 -4.79 9.07
CA VAL A 57 -1.56 -4.68 7.60
C VAL A 57 -1.77 -6.03 6.92
N VAL A 58 -1.10 -7.09 7.41
CA VAL A 58 -1.26 -8.46 6.88
C VAL A 58 -2.69 -8.98 7.12
N LEU A 59 -3.22 -8.80 8.33
CA LEU A 59 -4.56 -9.27 8.71
C LEU A 59 -5.66 -8.55 7.91
N VAL A 60 -5.58 -7.22 7.79
CA VAL A 60 -6.51 -6.42 7.00
C VAL A 60 -6.45 -6.82 5.52
N ALA A 61 -5.24 -7.02 4.98
CA ALA A 61 -5.08 -7.51 3.61
C ALA A 61 -5.70 -8.91 3.42
N GLY A 62 -5.53 -9.81 4.39
CA GLY A 62 -6.19 -11.12 4.41
C GLY A 62 -7.72 -10.99 4.44
N ALA A 63 -8.27 -10.12 5.29
CA ALA A 63 -9.71 -9.86 5.35
C ALA A 63 -10.24 -9.32 4.01
N VAL A 64 -9.50 -8.42 3.34
CA VAL A 64 -9.84 -7.93 2.01
C VAL A 64 -9.84 -9.07 0.97
N LEU A 65 -8.92 -10.03 1.06
CA LEU A 65 -8.94 -11.20 0.18
C LEU A 65 -10.14 -12.11 0.43
N LEU A 66 -10.66 -12.20 1.65
CA LEU A 66 -11.91 -12.91 1.91
C LEU A 66 -13.09 -12.27 1.15
N CYS A 67 -13.10 -10.94 1.02
CA CYS A 67 -14.08 -10.24 0.19
C CYS A 67 -13.98 -10.60 -1.31
N TRP A 68 -12.88 -11.22 -1.77
CA TRP A 68 -12.76 -11.68 -3.16
C TRP A 68 -13.52 -12.98 -3.45
N ILE A 69 -13.84 -13.77 -2.42
CA ILE A 69 -14.60 -15.03 -2.56
C ILE A 69 -15.93 -14.79 -3.29
N PRO A 70 -16.82 -13.87 -2.84
CA PRO A 70 -18.03 -13.56 -3.58
C PRO A 70 -17.72 -12.93 -4.96
N LEU A 71 -16.62 -12.19 -5.09
CA LEU A 71 -16.21 -11.56 -6.35
C LEU A 71 -15.62 -12.55 -7.37
N ARG A 72 -15.44 -13.82 -6.98
CA ARG A 72 -14.85 -14.88 -7.82
C ARG A 72 -13.50 -14.50 -8.44
N GLN A 73 -12.71 -13.70 -7.73
CA GLN A 73 -11.38 -13.30 -8.18
C GLN A 73 -10.33 -14.25 -7.62
N ARG A 74 -9.41 -14.70 -8.47
CA ARG A 74 -8.31 -15.59 -8.07
C ARG A 74 -7.08 -14.73 -7.70
N PRO A 75 -6.55 -14.85 -6.47
CA PRO A 75 -5.33 -14.14 -6.09
C PRO A 75 -4.13 -14.66 -6.91
N GLY A 76 -3.31 -13.75 -7.40
CA GLY A 76 -2.04 -14.07 -8.05
C GLY A 76 -0.88 -14.13 -7.06
N LEU A 77 0.31 -14.50 -7.54
CA LEU A 77 1.52 -14.50 -6.72
C LEU A 77 1.81 -13.12 -6.12
N GLY A 78 1.63 -12.05 -6.92
CA GLY A 78 1.81 -10.67 -6.47
C GLY A 78 0.81 -10.29 -5.38
N THR A 79 -0.41 -10.82 -5.43
CA THR A 79 -1.45 -10.59 -4.41
C THR A 79 -1.06 -11.19 -3.07
N ILE A 80 -0.62 -12.46 -3.06
CA ILE A 80 -0.18 -13.14 -1.84
C ILE A 80 1.10 -12.52 -1.29
N ALA A 81 2.07 -12.22 -2.15
CA ALA A 81 3.30 -11.55 -1.75
C ALA A 81 3.03 -10.17 -1.14
N ASN A 82 2.14 -9.38 -1.75
CA ASN A 82 1.76 -8.06 -1.23
C ASN A 82 1.13 -8.16 0.17
N MET A 83 0.19 -9.10 0.35
CA MET A 83 -0.44 -9.37 1.64
C MET A 83 0.60 -9.74 2.71
N LEU A 84 1.53 -10.65 2.40
CA LEU A 84 2.44 -11.22 3.39
C LEU A 84 3.69 -10.40 3.67
N LEU A 85 4.20 -9.61 2.71
CA LEU A 85 5.52 -8.99 2.81
C LEU A 85 5.49 -7.53 3.24
N ILE A 86 4.44 -6.76 2.92
CA ILE A 86 4.39 -5.33 3.24
C ILE A 86 4.47 -5.12 4.77
N GLY A 87 3.72 -5.90 5.54
CA GLY A 87 3.69 -5.80 7.00
C GLY A 87 5.07 -6.02 7.64
N PRO A 88 5.75 -7.16 7.38
CA PRO A 88 7.10 -7.39 7.87
C PRO A 88 8.11 -6.30 7.45
N PHE A 89 8.07 -5.81 6.20
CA PHE A 89 8.97 -4.73 5.78
C PHE A 89 8.67 -3.40 6.46
N LEU A 90 7.40 -3.11 6.76
CA LEU A 90 7.01 -1.96 7.58
C LEU A 90 7.62 -2.09 8.98
N ASP A 91 7.40 -3.21 9.67
CA ASP A 91 7.89 -3.42 11.03
C ASP A 91 9.43 -3.41 11.07
N LEU A 92 10.11 -4.01 10.09
CA LEU A 92 11.57 -3.92 9.95
C LEU A 92 12.04 -2.48 9.77
N THR A 93 11.34 -1.70 8.93
CA THR A 93 11.66 -0.27 8.78
C THR A 93 11.43 0.48 10.08
N ALA A 94 10.41 0.11 10.87
CA ALA A 94 10.11 0.76 12.14
C ALA A 94 11.22 0.59 13.19
N VAL A 95 11.94 -0.53 13.14
CA VAL A 95 13.09 -0.79 14.03
C VAL A 95 14.28 0.12 13.72
N VAL A 96 14.50 0.45 12.44
CA VAL A 96 15.71 1.16 12.00
C VAL A 96 15.48 2.65 11.72
N LEU A 97 14.23 3.06 11.44
CA LEU A 97 13.91 4.43 11.07
C LEU A 97 13.68 5.28 12.32
N PRO A 98 14.52 6.29 12.60
CA PRO A 98 14.35 7.12 13.78
C PRO A 98 13.11 8.00 13.65
N THR A 99 12.49 8.31 14.80
CA THR A 99 11.37 9.25 14.86
C THR A 99 11.88 10.68 14.70
N PRO A 100 11.35 11.47 13.76
CA PRO A 100 11.80 12.84 13.54
C PRO A 100 11.30 13.81 14.62
N ASP A 101 12.20 14.57 15.24
CA ASP A 101 11.87 15.53 16.31
C ASP A 101 11.35 16.89 15.80
N THR A 102 11.79 17.30 14.60
CA THR A 102 11.44 18.62 14.05
C THR A 102 10.31 18.53 13.02
N LEU A 103 9.51 19.59 12.92
CA LEU A 103 8.46 19.68 11.90
C LEU A 103 9.02 19.54 10.48
N VAL A 104 10.20 20.12 10.21
CA VAL A 104 10.86 20.02 8.90
C VAL A 104 11.19 18.56 8.56
N ALA A 105 11.75 17.80 9.51
CA ALA A 105 12.04 16.39 9.31
C ALA A 105 10.75 15.56 9.14
N ARG A 106 9.69 15.86 9.90
CA ARG A 106 8.37 15.22 9.74
C ARG A 106 7.77 15.46 8.35
N VAL A 107 7.85 16.70 7.84
CA VAL A 107 7.40 17.03 6.48
C VAL A 107 8.26 16.30 5.43
N ALA A 108 9.58 16.25 5.61
CA ALA A 108 10.46 15.51 4.71
C ALA A 108 10.11 14.01 4.68
N TYR A 109 9.89 13.39 5.84
CA TYR A 109 9.46 11.98 5.95
C TYR A 109 8.13 11.73 5.25
N MET A 110 7.15 12.62 5.44
CA MET A 110 5.85 12.53 4.76
C MET A 110 6.02 12.58 3.23
N VAL A 111 6.80 13.52 2.71
CA VAL A 111 7.05 13.64 1.25
C VAL A 111 7.79 12.41 0.72
N ILE A 112 8.84 11.95 1.42
CA ILE A 112 9.57 10.72 1.09
C ILE A 112 8.63 9.53 1.05
N GLY A 113 7.77 9.36 2.08
CA GLY A 113 6.79 8.29 2.14
C GLY A 113 5.84 8.29 0.94
N ILE A 114 5.30 9.46 0.56
CA ILE A 114 4.42 9.58 -0.61
C ILE A 114 5.14 9.17 -1.91
N VAL A 115 6.36 9.68 -2.14
CA VAL A 115 7.14 9.41 -3.36
C VAL A 115 7.55 7.93 -3.41
N LEU A 116 8.04 7.38 -2.30
CA LEU A 116 8.40 5.97 -2.18
C LEU A 116 7.18 5.07 -2.43
N CYS A 117 6.00 5.44 -1.92
CA CYS A 117 4.78 4.67 -2.15
C CYS A 117 4.44 4.60 -3.65
N ALA A 118 4.55 5.72 -4.37
CA ALA A 118 4.31 5.75 -5.81
C ALA A 118 5.35 4.92 -6.60
N ALA A 119 6.64 5.06 -6.26
CA ALA A 119 7.72 4.29 -6.88
C ALA A 119 7.58 2.78 -6.62
N ALA A 120 7.29 2.41 -5.36
CA ALA A 120 7.00 1.04 -4.94
C ALA A 120 5.82 0.45 -5.71
N THR A 121 4.75 1.22 -5.87
CA THR A 121 3.57 0.84 -6.65
C THR A 121 3.94 0.54 -8.11
N GLY A 122 4.75 1.39 -8.74
CA GLY A 122 5.26 1.14 -10.09
C GLY A 122 6.10 -0.14 -10.19
N LEU A 123 6.99 -0.38 -9.23
CA LEU A 123 7.87 -1.56 -9.21
C LEU A 123 7.09 -2.88 -9.07
N TYR A 124 6.15 -2.97 -8.13
CA TYR A 124 5.43 -4.23 -7.89
C TYR A 124 4.38 -4.49 -8.98
N ILE A 125 3.64 -3.47 -9.41
CA ILE A 125 2.65 -3.62 -10.50
C ILE A 125 3.38 -3.92 -11.81
N GLY A 126 4.49 -3.22 -12.08
CA GLY A 126 5.33 -3.41 -13.26
C GLY A 126 5.96 -4.80 -13.37
N ALA A 127 6.00 -5.58 -12.28
CA ALA A 127 6.45 -6.97 -12.29
C ALA A 127 5.42 -7.96 -12.88
N HIS A 128 4.18 -7.52 -13.12
CA HIS A 128 3.10 -8.31 -13.76
C HIS A 128 2.75 -9.64 -13.04
N PHE A 129 2.84 -9.69 -11.71
CA PHE A 129 2.44 -10.87 -10.92
C PHE A 129 1.01 -10.81 -10.35
N GLY A 130 0.24 -9.78 -10.74
CA GLY A 130 -1.11 -9.53 -10.27
C GLY A 130 -1.19 -8.34 -9.32
N PRO A 131 -2.41 -7.83 -9.08
CA PRO A 131 -2.64 -6.67 -8.24
C PRO A 131 -2.55 -6.99 -6.74
N GLY A 132 -2.44 -5.96 -5.90
CA GLY A 132 -2.59 -6.13 -4.44
C GLY A 132 -4.03 -6.44 -4.03
N PRO A 133 -4.27 -6.92 -2.79
CA PRO A 133 -5.61 -7.20 -2.26
C PRO A 133 -6.59 -6.03 -2.39
N ARG A 134 -6.11 -4.83 -2.05
CA ARG A 134 -6.87 -3.56 -2.07
C ARG A 134 -7.25 -3.17 -3.50
N ASP A 135 -6.30 -3.25 -4.44
CA ASP A 135 -6.52 -2.94 -5.85
C ASP A 135 -7.53 -3.89 -6.48
N GLY A 136 -7.40 -5.20 -6.19
CA GLY A 136 -8.29 -6.18 -6.78
C GLY A 136 -9.70 -6.11 -6.20
N LEU A 137 -9.90 -5.64 -4.98
CA LEU A 137 -11.24 -5.35 -4.44
C LEU A 137 -11.96 -4.32 -5.33
N MET A 138 -11.26 -3.24 -5.73
CA MET A 138 -11.81 -2.21 -6.63
C MET A 138 -12.16 -2.79 -8.01
N THR A 139 -11.26 -3.59 -8.60
CA THR A 139 -11.55 -4.21 -9.91
C THR A 139 -12.67 -5.24 -9.85
N GLY A 140 -12.82 -5.93 -8.72
CA GLY A 140 -13.91 -6.89 -8.51
C GLY A 140 -15.28 -6.23 -8.41
N LEU A 141 -15.37 -5.11 -7.68
CA LEU A 141 -16.58 -4.29 -7.66
C LEU A 141 -16.92 -3.74 -9.05
N ALA A 142 -15.90 -3.36 -9.82
CA ALA A 142 -16.09 -2.89 -11.19
C ALA A 142 -16.70 -3.95 -12.11
N LYS A 143 -16.26 -5.21 -11.97
CA LYS A 143 -16.86 -6.35 -12.68
C LYS A 143 -18.32 -6.62 -12.31
N ARG A 144 -18.81 -6.05 -11.20
CA ARG A 144 -20.22 -6.12 -10.77
C ARG A 144 -21.05 -4.89 -11.17
N GLY A 145 -20.52 -4.02 -12.03
CA GLY A 145 -21.24 -2.87 -12.59
C GLY A 145 -21.04 -1.55 -11.86
N MET A 146 -20.22 -1.50 -10.80
CA MET A 146 -19.85 -0.25 -10.16
C MET A 146 -18.74 0.46 -10.96
N SER A 147 -18.71 1.79 -11.01
CA SER A 147 -17.55 2.48 -11.60
C SER A 147 -16.32 2.32 -10.70
N ILE A 148 -15.13 2.14 -11.29
CA ILE A 148 -13.86 2.03 -10.54
C ILE A 148 -13.68 3.25 -9.61
N ARG A 149 -14.01 4.44 -10.11
CA ARG A 149 -13.92 5.69 -9.35
C ARG A 149 -14.82 5.66 -8.11
N LEU A 150 -16.10 5.30 -8.27
CA LEU A 150 -17.05 5.25 -7.16
C LEU A 150 -16.65 4.21 -6.11
N GLY A 151 -16.31 2.98 -6.54
CA GLY A 151 -15.89 1.91 -5.64
C GLY A 151 -14.65 2.27 -4.84
N ARG A 152 -13.64 2.86 -5.51
CA ARG A 152 -12.44 3.38 -4.86
C ARG A 152 -12.78 4.44 -3.82
N THR A 153 -13.56 5.45 -4.19
CA THR A 153 -13.92 6.56 -3.29
C THR A 153 -14.68 6.06 -2.06
N LEU A 154 -15.67 5.19 -2.22
CA LEU A 154 -16.44 4.65 -1.09
C LEU A 154 -15.57 3.82 -0.14
N ILE A 155 -14.71 2.96 -0.69
CA ILE A 155 -13.78 2.17 0.14
C ILE A 155 -12.81 3.09 0.87
N GLU A 156 -12.16 4.02 0.18
CA GLU A 156 -11.16 4.92 0.77
C GLU A 156 -11.77 5.80 1.88
N ILE A 157 -12.98 6.34 1.66
CA ILE A 157 -13.69 7.10 2.69
C ILE A 157 -14.05 6.18 3.87
N GLY A 158 -14.60 5.00 3.59
CA GLY A 158 -15.00 4.05 4.63
C GLY A 158 -13.84 3.65 5.55
N VAL A 159 -12.66 3.33 4.97
CA VAL A 159 -11.49 2.95 5.76
C VAL A 159 -10.90 4.13 6.54
N VAL A 160 -10.91 5.35 5.98
CA VAL A 160 -10.46 6.55 6.69
C VAL A 160 -11.37 6.85 7.87
N VAL A 161 -12.69 6.85 7.65
CA VAL A 161 -13.67 7.10 8.72
C VAL A 161 -13.54 6.05 9.82
N ALA A 162 -13.50 4.76 9.47
CA ALA A 162 -13.31 3.70 10.44
C ALA A 162 -11.98 3.84 11.19
N GLY A 163 -10.90 4.17 10.49
CA GLY A 163 -9.60 4.41 11.10
C GLY A 163 -9.60 5.57 12.09
N ILE A 164 -10.18 6.71 11.73
CA ILE A 164 -10.32 7.88 12.62
C ILE A 164 -11.09 7.49 13.89
N LEU A 165 -12.23 6.80 13.74
CA LEU A 165 -13.05 6.35 14.89
C LEU A 165 -12.29 5.40 15.82
N LEU A 166 -11.38 4.60 15.27
CA LEU A 166 -10.54 3.68 16.04
C LEU A 166 -9.32 4.37 16.68
N GLY A 167 -9.02 5.62 16.32
CA GLY A 167 -7.90 6.41 16.85
C GLY A 167 -6.68 6.49 15.94
N GLY A 168 -6.83 6.16 14.65
CA GLY A 168 -5.77 6.27 13.66
C GLY A 168 -5.44 7.70 13.27
N THR A 169 -4.19 7.95 12.89
CA THR A 169 -3.70 9.28 12.53
C THR A 169 -4.18 9.73 11.16
N PHE A 170 -5.11 10.70 11.13
CA PHE A 170 -5.52 11.44 9.94
C PHE A 170 -4.99 12.86 10.00
N GLY A 171 -4.51 13.41 8.88
CA GLY A 171 -3.98 14.77 8.85
C GLY A 171 -3.63 15.27 7.45
N VAL A 172 -2.86 16.37 7.40
CA VAL A 172 -2.44 17.01 6.14
C VAL A 172 -1.73 16.06 5.19
N GLY A 173 -0.96 15.10 5.72
CA GLY A 173 -0.29 14.07 4.92
C GLY A 173 -1.24 13.11 4.24
N THR A 174 -2.40 12.80 4.86
CA THR A 174 -3.44 11.98 4.23
C THR A 174 -4.09 12.71 3.07
N ILE A 175 -4.37 14.00 3.24
CA ILE A 175 -4.95 14.85 2.19
C ILE A 175 -3.94 14.99 1.03
N LEU A 176 -2.68 15.31 1.35
CA LEU A 176 -1.62 15.43 0.37
C LEU A 176 -1.44 14.13 -0.40
N PHE A 177 -1.38 12.99 0.28
CA PHE A 177 -1.31 11.67 -0.35
C PHE A 177 -2.47 11.47 -1.33
N ALA A 178 -3.71 11.75 -0.92
CA ALA A 178 -4.90 11.54 -1.76
C ALA A 178 -4.84 12.34 -3.07
N VAL A 179 -4.34 13.58 -3.03
CA VAL A 179 -4.25 14.43 -4.23
C VAL A 179 -3.02 14.13 -5.10
N THR A 180 -1.89 13.69 -4.52
CA THR A 180 -0.64 13.50 -5.28
C THR A 180 -0.41 12.06 -5.74
N ILE A 181 -0.99 11.05 -5.09
CA ILE A 181 -0.68 9.65 -5.41
C ILE A 181 -1.09 9.27 -6.83
N GLY A 182 -2.20 9.82 -7.34
CA GLY A 182 -2.67 9.59 -8.71
C GLY A 182 -1.68 10.08 -9.76
N PRO A 183 -1.34 11.38 -9.78
CA PRO A 183 -0.32 11.93 -10.67
C PRO A 183 1.04 11.22 -10.55
N LEU A 184 1.50 10.92 -9.33
CA LEU A 184 2.78 10.21 -9.15
C LEU A 184 2.74 8.78 -9.70
N ALA A 185 1.63 8.06 -9.48
CA ALA A 185 1.46 6.71 -10.03
C ALA A 185 1.47 6.71 -11.57
N GLN A 186 0.89 7.74 -12.21
CA GLN A 186 0.94 7.90 -13.67
C GLN A 186 2.36 8.06 -14.21
N VAL A 187 3.30 8.58 -13.41
CA VAL A 187 4.71 8.69 -13.76
C VAL A 187 5.46 7.38 -13.48
N PHE A 188 5.32 6.83 -12.27
CA PHE A 188 6.14 5.71 -11.82
C PHE A 188 5.72 4.35 -12.39
N ILE A 189 4.42 4.13 -12.66
CA ILE A 189 3.96 2.85 -13.22
C ILE A 189 4.55 2.61 -14.61
N PRO A 190 4.47 3.54 -15.59
CA PRO A 190 5.11 3.36 -16.89
C PRO A 190 6.64 3.27 -16.79
N LEU A 191 7.26 4.05 -15.90
CA LEU A 191 8.71 4.09 -15.71
C LEU A 191 9.28 2.72 -15.33
N PHE A 192 8.58 1.97 -14.48
CA PHE A 192 9.01 0.67 -13.98
C PHE A 192 8.37 -0.54 -14.67
N ALA A 193 7.47 -0.30 -15.63
CA ALA A 193 6.78 -1.37 -16.36
C ALA A 193 7.77 -2.25 -17.13
N VAL A 194 7.78 -3.56 -16.83
CA VAL A 194 8.51 -4.52 -17.65
C VAL A 194 7.80 -4.67 -18.98
N ARG A 195 8.48 -4.42 -20.11
CA ARG A 195 7.93 -4.63 -21.45
C ARG A 195 7.57 -6.10 -21.62
N ARG A 196 6.31 -6.37 -21.97
CA ARG A 196 5.89 -7.69 -22.46
C ARG A 196 6.33 -7.78 -23.92
N THR A 197 7.42 -8.49 -24.19
CA THR A 197 7.78 -8.94 -25.53
C THR A 197 7.00 -10.19 -25.87
#